data_AF-A5D5Z2-F1
#
_entry.id   AF-A5D5Z2-F1
#
_cell.length_a   1.000
_cell.length_b   1.000
_cell.length_c   1.000
_cell.angle_alpha   90.00
_cell.angle_beta   90.00
_cell.angle_gamma   90.00
#
_symmetry.space_group_name_H-M   'P 1'
#
loop_
_entity.id
_entity.type
_entity.pdbx_description
1 polymer ?
#
loop_
_entity_poly.entity_id
_entity_poly.type
_entity_poly.pdbx_seq_one_letter_code
_entity_poly.pdbx_strand_id
1 'polypeptide(L)'
;MSAFCACRGPPGKSPEGTLRTQISKERSVRRLYDGKERWKAEMRWIRRAQEKIAFSRHFLRRLKARRIKMGDIESVVKAGEIIQGHAPGAYERNQDPVRVIIGPGADGRTLHLVVALKKKSIKLVTAYYPDPEIWEEDLRTLKRRKR
;
A
#
# COMPACT_ATOMS: atom_id res chain seq x y z
N MET A 1 -21.36 35.20 -61.23
CA MET A 1 -21.35 33.79 -61.69
C MET A 1 -19.92 33.28 -61.59
N SER A 2 -19.75 32.15 -60.89
CA SER A 2 -18.68 31.12 -60.96
C SER A 2 -17.25 31.52 -61.36
N ALA A 3 -16.27 31.39 -60.45
CA ALA A 3 -15.48 30.16 -60.13
C ALA A 3 -14.35 29.92 -61.15
N PHE A 4 -13.06 30.02 -60.79
CA PHE A 4 -12.13 28.99 -60.26
C PHE A 4 -10.76 29.73 -60.19
N CYS A 5 -9.74 29.47 -59.36
CA CYS A 5 -9.17 28.24 -58.83
C CYS A 5 -8.12 28.67 -57.77
N ALA A 6 -8.09 28.05 -56.59
CA ALA A 6 -6.91 28.11 -55.72
C ALA A 6 -6.72 26.77 -55.02
N CYS A 7 -5.49 26.28 -55.13
CA CYS A 7 -4.97 24.98 -54.80
C CYS A 7 -5.41 24.44 -53.42
N ARG A 8 -5.87 23.18 -53.41
CA ARG A 8 -6.08 22.38 -52.20
C ARG A 8 -4.74 21.94 -51.62
N GLY A 9 -4.33 22.51 -50.49
CA GLY A 9 -3.37 21.87 -49.58
C GLY A 9 -4.11 20.92 -48.62
N PRO A 10 -3.55 19.74 -48.28
CA PRO A 10 -4.19 18.86 -47.31
C PRO A 10 -4.18 19.49 -45.91
N PRO A 11 -5.25 19.34 -45.10
CA PRO A 11 -5.26 19.84 -43.74
C PRO A 11 -4.20 19.11 -42.91
N GLY A 12 -3.34 19.89 -42.27
CA GLY A 12 -2.39 19.41 -41.27
C GLY A 12 -3.13 18.62 -40.20
N LYS A 13 -2.78 17.34 -40.05
CA LYS A 13 -3.22 16.52 -38.93
C LYS A 13 -2.48 16.99 -37.68
N SER A 14 -3.17 17.70 -36.80
CA SER A 14 -2.74 17.93 -35.42
C SER A 14 -2.43 16.59 -34.73
N PRO A 15 -1.29 16.43 -34.05
CA PRO A 15 -0.96 15.19 -33.35
C PRO A 15 -1.54 15.22 -31.93
N GLU A 16 -2.86 15.35 -31.77
CA GLU A 16 -3.52 15.34 -30.46
C GLU A 16 -4.07 13.95 -30.05
N GLY A 17 -3.67 12.89 -30.76
CA GLY A 17 -4.23 11.54 -30.58
C GLY A 17 -3.49 10.61 -29.62
N THR A 18 -2.27 10.93 -29.18
CA THR A 18 -1.40 9.91 -28.54
C THR A 18 -1.37 9.99 -27.00
N LEU A 19 -1.73 11.15 -26.41
CA LEU A 19 -1.55 11.38 -24.98
C LEU A 19 -2.61 10.72 -24.09
N ARG A 20 -3.85 10.55 -24.57
CA ARG A 20 -4.92 9.95 -23.74
C ARG A 20 -4.71 8.45 -23.48
N THR A 21 -4.15 7.74 -24.45
CA THR A 21 -3.93 6.29 -24.31
C THR A 21 -2.71 6.00 -23.44
N GLN A 22 -1.68 6.85 -23.49
CA GLN A 22 -0.50 6.74 -22.61
C GLN A 22 -0.86 6.99 -21.14
N ILE A 23 -1.67 8.01 -20.84
CA ILE A 23 -2.12 8.30 -19.46
C ILE A 23 -2.96 7.16 -18.85
N SER A 24 -3.73 6.44 -19.67
CA SER A 24 -4.53 5.30 -19.20
C SER A 24 -3.69 4.05 -18.87
N LYS A 25 -2.60 3.84 -19.63
CA LYS A 25 -1.60 2.79 -19.34
C LYS A 25 -0.72 3.17 -18.15
N GLU A 26 -0.30 4.43 -18.02
CA GLU A 26 0.47 4.92 -16.86
C GLU A 26 -0.31 4.90 -15.54
N ARG A 27 -1.64 5.09 -15.56
CA ARG A 27 -2.49 4.86 -14.37
C ARG A 27 -2.57 3.39 -13.96
N SER A 28 -2.36 2.47 -14.90
CA SER A 28 -2.36 1.03 -14.63
C SER A 28 -1.00 0.55 -14.09
N VAL A 29 0.08 1.30 -14.33
CA VAL A 29 1.45 1.02 -13.81
C VAL A 29 1.67 1.57 -12.38
N ARG A 30 0.72 2.34 -11.81
CA ARG A 30 0.77 2.81 -10.41
C ARG A 30 0.47 1.74 -9.35
N ARG A 31 0.20 0.49 -9.76
CA ARG A 31 -0.09 -0.63 -8.85
C ARG A 31 1.07 -1.62 -8.91
N LEU A 32 1.54 -2.04 -7.73
CA LEU A 32 2.65 -2.98 -7.49
C LEU A 32 4.05 -2.35 -7.42
N TYR A 33 4.22 -1.32 -6.58
CA TYR A 33 5.51 -1.14 -5.91
C TYR A 33 5.57 -2.13 -4.73
N ASP A 34 5.80 -3.41 -5.05
CA ASP A 34 5.93 -4.46 -4.03
C ASP A 34 7.18 -4.20 -3.19
N GLY A 35 8.26 -3.70 -3.81
CA GLY A 35 9.50 -3.31 -3.12
C GLY A 35 10.17 -4.47 -2.39
N LYS A 36 9.83 -5.72 -2.75
CA LYS A 36 10.27 -6.97 -2.08
C LYS A 36 11.77 -7.04 -1.86
N GLU A 37 12.57 -6.57 -2.82
CA GLU A 37 14.03 -6.52 -2.75
C GLU A 37 14.53 -5.78 -1.49
N ARG A 38 13.75 -4.83 -1.00
CA ARG A 38 14.11 -4.00 0.16
C ARG A 38 13.44 -4.45 1.45
N TRP A 39 12.50 -5.40 1.45
CA TRP A 39 11.74 -5.77 2.66
C TRP A 39 12.63 -6.18 3.83
N LYS A 40 13.72 -6.91 3.58
CA LYS A 40 14.68 -7.26 4.63
C LYS A 40 15.34 -6.02 5.23
N ALA A 41 15.68 -5.03 4.41
CA ALA A 41 16.24 -3.76 4.86
C ALA A 41 15.19 -2.87 5.55
N GLU A 42 13.98 -2.79 5.00
CA GLU A 42 12.84 -2.07 5.57
C GLU A 42 12.46 -2.64 6.94
N MET A 43 12.40 -3.97 7.09
CA MET A 43 12.10 -4.61 8.37
C MET A 43 13.19 -4.33 9.40
N ARG A 44 14.48 -4.39 9.02
CA ARG A 44 15.58 -3.96 9.89
C ARG A 44 15.44 -2.50 10.31
N TRP A 45 15.04 -1.63 9.40
CA TRP A 45 14.81 -0.22 9.70
C TRP A 45 13.62 0.00 10.63
N ILE A 46 12.49 -0.68 10.39
CA ILE A 46 11.29 -0.64 11.25
C ILE A 46 11.65 -1.07 12.68
N ARG A 47 12.43 -2.14 12.84
CA ARG A 47 12.91 -2.61 14.15
C ARG A 47 13.79 -1.57 14.86
N ARG A 48 14.66 -0.87 14.13
CA ARG A 48 15.47 0.23 14.69
C ARG A 48 14.64 1.49 14.99
N ALA A 49 13.58 1.72 14.22
CA ALA A 49 12.70 2.87 14.36
C ALA A 49 11.62 2.68 15.45
N GLN A 50 11.70 1.63 16.28
CA GLN A 50 10.75 1.37 17.37
C GLN A 50 10.66 2.53 18.37
N GLU A 51 11.76 3.25 18.59
CA GLU A 51 11.79 4.45 19.45
C GLU A 51 11.09 5.67 18.82
N LYS A 52 10.82 5.62 17.51
CA LYS A 52 10.22 6.71 16.72
C LYS A 52 8.91 6.26 16.06
N ILE A 53 8.06 5.58 16.84
CA ILE A 53 6.73 5.17 16.41
C ILE A 53 5.72 6.30 16.66
N ALA A 54 5.01 6.69 15.60
CA ALA A 54 3.84 7.53 15.70
C ALA A 54 2.57 6.69 15.51
N PHE A 55 1.54 6.94 16.32
CA PHE A 55 0.21 6.37 16.10
C PHE A 55 -0.85 7.47 16.17
N SER A 56 -1.95 7.27 15.44
CA SER A 56 -3.07 8.22 15.43
C SER A 56 -4.12 7.85 16.49
N ARG A 57 -4.97 8.80 16.85
CA ARG A 57 -6.17 8.52 17.68
C ARG A 57 -7.07 7.44 17.05
N HIS A 58 -7.13 7.39 15.71
CA HIS A 58 -7.85 6.34 14.99
C HIS A 58 -7.24 4.95 15.25
N PHE A 59 -5.91 4.84 15.22
CA PHE A 59 -5.19 3.60 15.49
C PHE A 59 -5.49 3.09 16.91
N LEU A 60 -5.34 3.94 17.93
CA LEU A 60 -5.62 3.58 19.32
C LEU A 60 -7.06 3.12 19.52
N ARG A 61 -8.03 3.80 18.90
CA ARG A 61 -9.44 3.40 18.95
C ARG A 61 -9.65 2.00 18.36
N ARG A 62 -8.96 1.67 17.27
CA ARG A 62 -9.05 0.34 16.63
C ARG A 62 -8.40 -0.75 17.48
N LEU A 63 -7.26 -0.48 18.13
CA LEU A 63 -6.65 -1.41 19.08
C LEU A 63 -7.61 -1.74 20.22
N LYS A 64 -8.16 -0.71 20.87
CA LYS A 64 -9.11 -0.88 21.97
C LYS A 64 -10.35 -1.66 21.55
N ALA A 65 -10.95 -1.32 20.40
CA ALA A 65 -12.12 -2.01 19.88
C ALA A 65 -11.87 -3.49 19.57
N ARG A 66 -10.63 -3.85 19.19
CA ARG A 66 -10.24 -5.23 18.84
C ARG A 66 -9.55 -5.98 19.98
N ARG A 67 -9.43 -5.36 21.16
CA ARG A 67 -8.73 -5.89 22.33
C ARG A 67 -7.26 -6.26 22.05
N ILE A 68 -6.61 -5.57 21.10
CA ILE A 68 -5.19 -5.74 20.79
C ILE A 68 -4.39 -4.83 21.72
N LYS A 69 -3.41 -5.38 22.42
CA LYS A 69 -2.55 -4.64 23.36
C LYS A 69 -1.32 -4.09 22.66
N MET A 70 -0.65 -3.12 23.29
CA MET A 70 0.60 -2.58 22.74
C MET A 70 1.71 -3.64 22.70
N GLY A 71 1.77 -4.53 23.70
CA GLY A 71 2.72 -5.65 23.70
C GLY A 71 2.56 -6.59 22.50
N ASP A 72 1.34 -6.75 21.97
CA ASP A 72 1.12 -7.52 20.75
C ASP A 72 1.75 -6.83 19.53
N ILE A 73 1.64 -5.51 19.46
CA ILE A 73 2.26 -4.72 18.38
C ILE A 73 3.78 -4.79 18.46
N GLU A 74 4.35 -4.68 19.65
CA GLU A 74 5.79 -4.80 19.86
C GLU A 74 6.30 -6.19 19.47
N SER A 75 5.56 -7.25 19.83
CA SER A 75 5.88 -8.63 19.43
C SER A 75 5.86 -8.79 17.91
N VAL A 76 4.83 -8.28 17.23
CA VAL A 76 4.72 -8.31 15.76
C VAL A 76 5.86 -7.53 15.11
N VAL A 77 6.26 -6.37 15.62
CA VAL A 77 7.39 -5.62 15.07
C VAL A 77 8.72 -6.36 15.28
N LYS A 78 8.88 -7.06 16.40
CA LYS A 78 10.11 -7.80 16.73
C LYS A 78 10.26 -9.07 15.88
N ALA A 79 9.21 -9.89 15.82
CA ALA A 79 9.25 -11.22 15.22
C ALA A 79 8.62 -11.30 13.82
N GLY A 80 7.82 -10.31 13.43
CA GLY A 80 7.07 -10.34 12.18
C GLY A 80 7.90 -10.08 10.92
N GLU A 81 7.21 -10.22 9.80
CA GLU A 81 7.72 -10.08 8.44
C GLU A 81 6.73 -9.33 7.54
N ILE A 82 7.25 -8.64 6.53
CA ILE A 82 6.41 -7.93 5.56
C ILE A 82 5.82 -8.95 4.58
N ILE A 83 4.51 -8.92 4.40
CA ILE A 83 3.78 -9.80 3.46
C ILE A 83 3.25 -9.06 2.25
N GLN A 84 2.99 -7.76 2.37
CA GLN A 84 2.46 -6.93 1.29
C GLN A 84 3.03 -5.52 1.35
N GLY A 85 3.39 -5.00 0.17
CA GLY A 85 3.80 -3.62 -0.04
C GLY A 85 2.78 -2.85 -0.86
N HIS A 86 2.37 -1.68 -0.37
CA HIS A 86 1.58 -0.73 -1.13
C HIS A 86 2.40 0.54 -1.42
N ALA A 87 2.24 1.04 -2.64
CA ALA A 87 2.87 2.27 -3.08
C ALA A 87 2.32 3.51 -2.34
N PRO A 88 3.09 4.62 -2.29
CA PRO A 88 2.60 5.92 -1.86
C PRO A 88 1.25 6.29 -2.51
N GLY A 89 0.30 6.79 -1.73
CA GLY A 89 -1.02 7.19 -2.25
C GLY A 89 -1.98 6.05 -2.55
N ALA A 90 -1.62 4.79 -2.25
CA ALA A 90 -2.54 3.65 -2.36
C ALA A 90 -3.72 3.73 -1.37
N TYR A 91 -3.51 4.40 -0.23
CA TYR A 91 -4.56 4.74 0.72
C TYR A 91 -4.80 6.24 0.63
N GLU A 92 -6.03 6.68 0.36
CA GLU A 92 -6.37 8.10 0.14
C GLU A 92 -5.87 9.03 1.26
N ARG A 93 -5.73 8.52 2.48
CA ARG A 93 -5.28 9.27 3.66
C ARG A 93 -3.78 9.17 3.97
N ASN A 94 -3.03 8.36 3.21
CA ASN A 94 -1.59 8.15 3.41
C ASN A 94 -0.83 8.37 2.10
N GLN A 95 -0.01 9.42 2.07
CA GLN A 95 0.90 9.71 0.97
C GLN A 95 2.22 8.94 1.07
N ASP A 96 2.45 8.22 2.17
CA ASP A 96 3.65 7.43 2.43
C ASP A 96 3.47 5.96 1.95
N PRO A 97 4.55 5.26 1.59
CA PRO A 97 4.48 3.83 1.28
C PRO A 97 4.02 3.04 2.51
N VAL A 98 3.15 2.05 2.29
CA VAL A 98 2.57 1.23 3.36
C VAL A 98 3.05 -0.21 3.25
N ARG A 99 3.29 -0.84 4.38
CA ARG A 99 3.65 -2.26 4.52
C ARG A 99 2.66 -2.95 5.43
N VAL A 100 2.26 -4.16 5.05
CA VAL A 100 1.51 -5.07 5.91
C VAL A 100 2.51 -6.07 6.45
N ILE A 101 2.60 -6.13 7.77
CA ILE A 101 3.47 -7.02 8.53
C ILE A 101 2.60 -8.10 9.16
N ILE A 102 2.95 -9.36 8.94
CA ILE A 102 2.39 -10.50 9.67
C ILE A 102 3.32 -10.85 10.83
N GLY A 103 2.78 -11.20 11.98
CA GLY A 103 3.59 -11.72 13.07
C GLY A 103 2.75 -12.19 14.25
N PRO A 104 3.38 -12.89 15.21
CA PRO A 104 2.71 -13.30 16.44
C PRO A 104 2.56 -12.11 17.40
N GLY A 105 1.35 -11.91 17.91
CA GLY A 105 1.09 -11.09 19.09
C GLY A 105 1.71 -11.70 20.34
N ALA A 106 1.74 -10.94 21.43
CA ALA A 106 2.23 -11.41 22.73
C ALA A 106 1.26 -12.45 23.32
N ASP A 107 -0.01 -12.43 22.90
CA ASP A 107 -1.01 -13.46 23.15
C ASP A 107 -0.82 -14.76 22.32
N GLY A 108 0.18 -14.81 21.45
CA GLY A 108 0.47 -15.95 20.56
C GLY A 108 -0.40 -16.00 19.30
N ARG A 109 -1.34 -15.06 19.10
CA ARG A 109 -2.21 -15.02 17.92
C ARG A 109 -1.56 -14.23 16.80
N THR A 110 -1.74 -14.69 15.56
CA THR A 110 -1.24 -13.98 14.38
C THR A 110 -1.99 -12.68 14.15
N LEU A 111 -1.24 -11.60 13.89
CA LEU A 111 -1.75 -10.26 13.66
C LEU A 111 -1.20 -9.68 12.36
N HIS A 112 -2.06 -8.94 11.67
CA HIS A 112 -1.68 -8.05 10.58
C HIS A 112 -1.54 -6.63 11.09
N LEU A 113 -0.31 -6.12 11.04
CA LEU A 113 0.05 -4.76 11.37
C LEU A 113 0.31 -3.96 10.09
N VAL A 114 -0.41 -2.86 9.93
CA VAL A 114 -0.27 -1.96 8.79
C VAL A 114 0.56 -0.75 9.22
N VAL A 115 1.71 -0.58 8.59
CA VAL A 115 2.70 0.47 8.90
C VAL A 115 2.93 1.35 7.68
N ALA A 116 2.88 2.66 7.85
CA ALA A 116 3.33 3.63 6.87
C ALA A 116 4.78 4.03 7.17
N LEU A 117 5.67 3.93 6.19
CA LEU A 117 7.08 4.28 6.33
C LEU A 117 7.26 5.75 5.98
N LYS A 118 7.61 6.59 6.97
CA LYS A 118 7.99 7.99 6.73
C LYS A 118 9.50 8.14 6.64
N LYS A 119 9.98 9.30 6.19
CA LYS A 119 11.43 9.56 6.03
C LYS A 119 12.28 9.32 7.30
N LYS A 120 11.75 9.60 8.50
CA LYS A 120 12.50 9.54 9.78
C LYS A 120 11.81 8.75 10.90
N SER A 121 10.61 8.23 10.65
CA SER A 121 9.77 7.58 11.65
C SER A 121 8.80 6.60 10.99
N ILE A 122 8.18 5.73 11.77
CA ILE A 122 7.11 4.85 11.29
C ILE A 122 5.77 5.29 11.88
N LYS A 123 4.72 5.20 11.07
CA LYS A 123 3.36 5.48 11.53
C LYS A 123 2.52 4.20 11.51
N LEU A 124 1.98 3.82 12.65
CA LEU A 124 1.03 2.70 12.74
C LEU A 124 -0.34 3.15 12.23
N VAL A 125 -0.84 2.47 11.21
CA VAL A 125 -2.10 2.79 10.54
C VAL A 125 -3.24 2.01 11.21
N THR A 126 -3.11 0.68 11.28
CA THR A 126 -4.08 -0.21 11.92
C THR A 126 -3.43 -1.56 12.26
N ALA A 127 -4.02 -2.29 13.19
CA ALA A 127 -3.69 -3.70 13.47
C ALA A 127 -4.98 -4.52 13.57
N TYR A 128 -5.00 -5.73 13.02
CA TYR A 128 -6.17 -6.60 13.01
C TYR A 128 -5.76 -8.08 12.96
N TYR A 129 -6.65 -8.96 13.43
CA TYR A 129 -6.50 -10.40 13.24
C TYR A 129 -6.92 -10.76 11.80
N PRO A 130 -6.12 -11.53 11.05
CA PRO A 130 -6.46 -11.92 9.70
C PRO A 130 -7.77 -12.72 9.69
N ASP A 131 -8.68 -12.30 8.82
CA ASP A 131 -9.98 -12.94 8.66
C ASP A 131 -9.87 -14.17 7.75
N PRO A 132 -10.22 -15.39 8.21
CA PRO A 132 -10.14 -16.59 7.38
C PRO A 132 -11.09 -16.56 6.17
N GLU A 133 -12.07 -15.65 6.09
CA GLU A 133 -12.88 -15.46 4.88
C GLU A 133 -12.12 -14.70 3.78
N ILE A 134 -11.16 -13.85 4.18
CA ILE A 134 -10.40 -12.98 3.28
C ILE A 134 -9.02 -13.56 2.97
N TRP A 135 -8.43 -14.28 3.91
CA TRP A 135 -7.07 -14.82 3.83
C TRP A 135 -7.08 -16.34 3.72
N GLU A 136 -6.11 -16.89 2.99
CA GLU A 136 -5.84 -18.33 2.91
C GLU A 136 -5.32 -18.86 4.26
N GLU A 137 -5.18 -20.18 4.39
CA GLU A 137 -4.69 -20.83 5.62
C GLU A 137 -3.27 -20.38 6.01
N ASP A 138 -2.48 -19.90 5.04
CA ASP A 138 -1.16 -19.32 5.27
C ASP A 138 -1.21 -17.95 5.96
N LEU A 139 -2.40 -17.34 6.06
CA LEU A 139 -2.69 -15.98 6.54
C LEU A 139 -1.93 -14.87 5.79
N ARG A 140 -1.29 -15.18 4.66
CA ARG A 140 -0.45 -14.24 3.87
C ARG A 140 -1.03 -13.97 2.49
N THR A 141 -1.76 -14.94 1.95
CA THR A 141 -2.35 -14.89 0.62
C THR A 141 -3.82 -14.51 0.73
N LEU A 142 -4.27 -13.60 -0.12
CA LEU A 142 -5.70 -13.26 -0.19
C LEU A 142 -6.46 -14.37 -0.90
N LYS A 143 -7.57 -14.81 -0.31
CA LYS A 143 -8.48 -15.76 -0.94
C LYS A 143 -8.99 -15.20 -2.26
N ARG A 144 -8.89 -16.01 -3.31
CA ARG A 144 -9.44 -15.65 -4.62
C ARG A 144 -10.96 -15.59 -4.48
N ARG A 145 -11.55 -14.39 -4.54
CA ARG A 145 -13.01 -14.25 -4.53
C ARG A 145 -13.56 -15.02 -5.73
N LYS A 146 -14.21 -16.18 -5.49
CA LYS A 146 -14.94 -16.89 -6.54
C LYS A 146 -16.00 -15.91 -7.06
N ARG A 147 -15.88 -15.53 -8.34
CA ARG A 147 -16.89 -14.77 -9.05
C ARG A 147 -18.02 -15.69 -9.44
#